data_AF-A0A1B6FST4-F1
#
_entry.id   AF-A0A1B6FST4-F1
#
_cell.length_a   1.000
_cell.length_b   1.000
_cell.length_c   1.000
_cell.angle_alpha   90.00
_cell.angle_beta   90.00
_cell.angle_gamma   90.00
#
_symmetry.space_group_name_H-M   'P 1'
#
loop_
_entity.id
_entity.type
_entity.pdbx_description
1 polymer ?
#
loop_
_entity_poly.entity_id
_entity_poly.type
_entity_poly.pdbx_seq_one_letter_code
_entity_poly.pdbx_strand_id
1 'polypeptide(L)'
;FFLKVSDSLKCRFSVGQSLEIIDKTRLSVIRTAIIREIIGKRLHVVYNDGGDDDDEDYWCHEDSANIHPIGWAAKVGHPIYSPHSPRAAKKSDLNAAPESAFKLYQIGTNVNLEKNIELEVGMKLEVLDP
;
A
#
# COMPACT_ATOMS: atom_id res chain seq x y z
N PHE A 1 18.90 -3.08 -22.81
CA PHE A 1 17.56 -2.47 -22.67
C PHE A 1 16.66 -3.34 -21.79
N PHE A 2 16.42 -4.61 -22.16
CA PHE A 2 15.58 -5.57 -21.41
C PHE A 2 15.90 -5.66 -19.90
N LEU A 3 17.16 -5.89 -19.51
CA LEU A 3 17.56 -5.99 -18.10
C LEU A 3 17.18 -4.76 -17.27
N LYS A 4 17.36 -3.55 -17.83
CA LYS A 4 17.02 -2.29 -17.16
C LYS A 4 15.51 -2.12 -16.95
N VAL A 5 14.71 -2.62 -17.89
CA VAL A 5 13.24 -2.64 -17.76
C VAL A 5 12.83 -3.67 -16.70
N SER A 6 13.39 -4.87 -16.74
CA SER A 6 13.12 -5.91 -15.74
C SER A 6 13.47 -5.47 -14.32
N ASP A 7 14.63 -4.86 -14.12
CA ASP A 7 15.05 -4.32 -12.83
C ASP A 7 14.11 -3.20 -12.34
N SER A 8 13.61 -2.37 -13.26
CA SER A 8 12.68 -1.29 -12.92
C SER A 8 11.30 -1.78 -12.46
N LEU A 9 10.94 -3.03 -12.80
CA LEU A 9 9.68 -3.67 -12.45
C LEU A 9 9.77 -4.55 -11.21
N LYS A 10 10.96 -4.68 -10.60
CA LYS A 10 11.12 -5.48 -9.38
C LYS A 10 10.42 -4.81 -8.20
N CYS A 11 9.47 -5.52 -7.60
CA CYS A 11 8.80 -5.09 -6.39
C CYS A 11 9.66 -5.34 -5.13
N ARG A 12 9.51 -4.48 -4.12
CA ARG A 12 10.13 -4.63 -2.79
C ARG A 12 9.36 -5.57 -1.85
N PHE A 13 8.12 -5.91 -2.20
CA PHE A 13 7.24 -6.77 -1.42
C PHE A 13 7.16 -8.18 -1.99
N SER A 14 6.53 -9.09 -1.25
CA SER A 14 6.26 -10.46 -1.66
C SER A 14 4.81 -10.83 -1.39
N VAL A 15 4.25 -11.68 -2.25
CA VAL A 15 2.90 -12.25 -2.07
C VAL A 15 2.80 -12.97 -0.73
N GLY A 16 1.66 -12.80 -0.05
CA GLY A 16 1.40 -13.34 1.28
C GLY A 16 1.92 -12.46 2.43
N GLN A 17 2.60 -11.34 2.14
CA GLN A 17 2.94 -10.39 3.19
C GLN A 17 1.74 -9.56 3.63
N SER A 18 1.69 -9.22 4.91
CA SER A 18 0.65 -8.38 5.51
C SER A 18 1.16 -6.95 5.73
N LEU A 19 0.27 -5.98 5.56
CA LEU A 19 0.53 -4.56 5.74
C LEU A 19 -0.75 -3.83 6.21
N GLU A 20 -0.60 -2.60 6.70
CA GLU A 20 -1.71 -1.72 7.05
C GLU A 20 -2.03 -0.78 5.89
N ILE A 21 -3.30 -0.60 5.57
CA ILE A 21 -3.74 0.29 4.50
C ILE A 21 -4.92 1.16 4.90
N ILE A 22 -4.98 2.35 4.32
CA ILE A 22 -6.14 3.23 4.41
C ILE A 22 -7.29 2.62 3.60
N ASP A 23 -8.47 2.49 4.20
CA ASP A 23 -9.67 1.96 3.54
C ASP A 23 -10.12 2.89 2.39
N LYS A 24 -10.22 2.34 1.17
CA LYS A 24 -10.58 3.08 -0.05
C LYS A 24 -11.95 3.78 0.05
N THR A 25 -12.88 3.23 0.81
CA THR A 25 -14.24 3.75 1.01
C THR A 25 -14.33 4.66 2.23
N ARG A 26 -13.44 4.47 3.21
CA ARG A 26 -13.43 5.17 4.50
C ARG A 26 -12.02 5.64 4.84
N LEU A 27 -11.59 6.76 4.26
CA LEU A 27 -10.23 7.29 4.40
C LEU A 27 -9.80 7.56 5.86
N SER A 28 -10.73 7.66 6.81
CA SER A 28 -10.47 7.82 8.25
C SER A 28 -10.24 6.48 8.98
N VAL A 29 -10.09 5.38 8.25
CA VAL A 29 -10.01 4.03 8.80
C VAL A 29 -8.80 3.31 8.21
N ILE A 30 -8.02 2.66 9.08
CA ILE A 30 -6.90 1.80 8.66
C ILE A 30 -7.29 0.35 8.92
N ARG A 31 -7.12 -0.49 7.90
CA ARG A 31 -7.38 -1.93 7.93
C ARG A 31 -6.07 -2.68 7.72
N THR A 32 -6.00 -3.90 8.24
CA THR A 32 -4.92 -4.83 7.88
C THR A 32 -5.28 -5.50 6.56
N ALA A 33 -4.30 -5.72 5.69
CA ALA A 33 -4.48 -6.38 4.42
C ALA A 33 -3.31 -7.33 4.09
N ILE A 34 -3.55 -8.24 3.16
CA ILE A 34 -2.58 -9.22 2.66
C ILE A 34 -2.38 -9.00 1.16
N ILE A 35 -1.13 -9.05 0.71
CA ILE A 35 -0.78 -9.00 -0.71
C ILE A 35 -1.14 -10.34 -1.36
N ARG A 36 -2.12 -10.34 -2.28
CA ARG A 36 -2.53 -11.54 -3.03
C ARG A 36 -1.77 -11.71 -4.33
N GLU A 37 -1.47 -10.61 -5.01
CA GLU A 37 -0.80 -10.62 -6.29
C GLU A 37 0.14 -9.41 -6.44
N ILE A 38 1.21 -9.58 -7.24
CA ILE A 38 2.13 -8.51 -7.59
C ILE A 38 2.35 -8.54 -9.11
N ILE A 39 2.07 -7.43 -9.77
CA ILE A 39 2.35 -7.23 -11.21
C ILE A 39 3.27 -6.03 -11.36
N GLY A 40 4.53 -6.30 -11.69
CA GLY A 40 5.58 -5.28 -11.68
C GLY A 40 5.71 -4.65 -10.29
N LYS A 41 5.35 -3.38 -10.16
CA LYS A 41 5.34 -2.62 -8.90
C LYS A 41 3.94 -2.38 -8.33
N ARG A 42 2.92 -3.00 -8.92
CA ARG A 42 1.53 -2.92 -8.46
C ARG A 42 1.24 -4.10 -7.55
N LEU A 43 0.60 -3.82 -6.43
CA LEU A 43 0.18 -4.74 -5.39
C LEU A 43 -1.34 -4.88 -5.46
N HIS A 44 -1.83 -6.11 -5.56
CA HIS A 44 -3.23 -6.43 -5.29
C HIS A 44 -3.35 -6.80 -3.82
N VAL A 45 -4.08 -5.99 -3.07
CA VAL A 45 -4.24 -6.14 -1.63
C VAL A 45 -5.69 -6.48 -1.31
N VAL A 46 -5.87 -7.42 -0.39
CA VAL A 46 -7.18 -7.83 0.12
C VAL A 46 -7.22 -7.59 1.62
N TYR A 47 -8.27 -6.95 2.12
CA TYR A 47 -8.43 -6.70 3.55
C TYR A 47 -8.54 -8.02 4.34
N ASN A 48 -8.02 -8.02 5.57
CA ASN A 48 -7.95 -9.20 6.44
C ASN A 48 -9.12 -9.27 7.44
N ASP A 49 -10.26 -8.68 7.09
CA ASP A 49 -11.46 -8.62 7.92
C ASP A 49 -12.30 -9.89 7.87
N GLY A 50 -12.26 -10.61 6.75
CA GLY A 50 -13.21 -11.67 6.45
C GLY A 50 -14.60 -11.16 6.05
N GLY A 51 -14.71 -10.00 5.39
CA GLY A 51 -15.97 -9.59 4.78
C GLY A 51 -16.24 -10.39 3.50
N ASP A 52 -17.50 -10.77 3.27
CA ASP A 52 -17.93 -11.50 2.07
C ASP A 52 -18.23 -10.55 0.87
N ASP A 53 -17.87 -9.27 0.95
CA ASP A 53 -18.20 -8.27 -0.07
C ASP A 53 -17.13 -8.18 -1.18
N ASP A 54 -17.56 -8.07 -2.44
CA ASP A 54 -16.69 -7.91 -3.62
C ASP A 54 -15.81 -6.63 -3.59
N ASP A 55 -16.00 -5.76 -2.59
CA ASP A 55 -15.23 -4.52 -2.37
C ASP A 55 -14.05 -4.68 -1.38
N GLU A 56 -13.68 -5.93 -1.05
CA GLU A 56 -12.62 -6.27 -0.11
C GLU A 56 -11.19 -6.11 -0.67
N ASP A 57 -11.03 -5.70 -1.93
CA ASP A 57 -9.74 -5.59 -2.59
C ASP A 57 -9.51 -4.26 -3.33
N TYR A 58 -8.24 -3.96 -3.63
CA TYR A 58 -7.84 -2.97 -4.63
C TYR A 58 -6.37 -3.11 -5.06
N TRP A 59 -6.03 -2.40 -6.14
CA TRP A 59 -4.66 -2.28 -6.66
C TRP A 59 -3.98 -0.98 -6.23
N CYS A 60 -2.72 -1.06 -5.80
CA CYS A 60 -1.90 0.13 -5.53
C CYS A 60 -0.45 -0.05 -5.94
N HIS A 61 0.29 1.05 -6.08
CA HIS A 61 1.73 1.01 -6.32
C HIS A 61 2.50 0.79 -5.01
N GLU A 62 3.67 0.13 -5.04
CA GLU A 62 4.54 -0.09 -3.87
C GLU A 62 5.07 1.20 -3.19
N ASP A 63 4.90 2.35 -3.84
CA ASP A 63 5.27 3.68 -3.32
C ASP A 63 4.02 4.51 -2.92
N SER A 64 2.84 3.88 -2.89
CA SER A 64 1.61 4.54 -2.46
C SER A 64 1.75 5.09 -1.04
N ALA A 65 1.24 6.29 -0.79
CA ALA A 65 1.18 6.86 0.55
C ALA A 65 0.20 6.11 1.47
N ASN A 66 -0.65 5.26 0.90
CA ASN A 66 -1.73 4.58 1.61
C ASN A 66 -1.31 3.23 2.20
N ILE A 67 -0.06 2.78 1.98
CA ILE A 67 0.46 1.52 2.52
C ILE A 67 1.46 1.76 3.65
N HIS A 68 1.32 1.02 4.74
CA HIS A 68 2.10 1.19 5.96
C HIS A 68 2.53 -0.15 6.54
N PRO A 69 3.65 -0.21 7.28
CA PRO A 69 4.02 -1.42 8.00
C PRO A 69 3.00 -1.72 9.11
N ILE A 70 2.79 -2.99 9.41
CA ILE A 70 1.96 -3.41 10.55
C ILE A 70 2.42 -2.69 11.83
N GLY A 71 1.48 -2.14 12.59
CA GLY A 71 1.70 -1.37 13.81
C GLY A 71 1.89 0.14 13.59
N TRP A 72 1.81 0.64 12.35
CA TRP A 72 1.93 2.07 12.06
C TRP A 72 0.79 2.88 12.67
N ALA A 73 -0.45 2.43 12.48
CA ALA A 73 -1.65 3.07 13.01
C ALA A 73 -1.58 3.23 14.54
N ALA A 74 -1.15 2.18 15.25
CA ALA A 74 -0.93 2.24 16.69
C ALA A 74 0.16 3.26 17.09
N LYS A 75 1.22 3.38 16.29
CA LYS A 75 2.32 4.33 16.53
C LYS A 75 1.89 5.78 16.35
N VAL A 76 1.02 6.07 15.37
CA VAL A 76 0.51 7.42 15.11
C VAL A 76 -0.76 7.77 15.89
N GLY A 77 -1.28 6.82 16.68
CA GLY A 77 -2.52 7.00 17.46
C GLY A 77 -3.79 6.96 16.62
N HIS A 78 -3.74 6.36 15.43
CA HIS A 78 -4.89 6.24 14.54
C HIS A 78 -5.68 4.96 14.86
N PRO A 79 -7.03 5.00 14.90
CA PRO A 79 -7.84 3.81 15.12
C PRO A 79 -7.62 2.79 14.01
N ILE A 80 -7.38 1.53 14.42
CA ILE A 80 -7.38 0.36 13.53
C ILE A 80 -8.78 -0.22 13.53
N TYR A 81 -9.32 -0.51 12.36
CA TYR A 81 -10.54 -1.27 12.24
C TYR A 81 -10.27 -2.72 12.64
N SER A 82 -11.02 -3.22 13.63
CA SER A 82 -11.05 -4.64 13.94
C SER A 82 -12.50 -5.09 14.09
N PRO A 83 -13.06 -5.81 13.11
CA PRO A 83 -14.45 -6.26 13.18
C PRO A 83 -14.65 -7.40 14.20
N HIS A 84 -13.59 -8.11 14.63
CA HIS A 84 -13.73 -9.35 15.40
C HIS A 84 -12.94 -9.48 16.71
N SER A 85 -12.11 -8.51 17.13
CA SER A 85 -11.54 -8.53 18.49
C SER A 85 -10.81 -7.23 18.83
N PRO A 86 -10.82 -6.73 20.08
CA PRO A 86 -9.96 -5.62 20.52
C PRO A 86 -8.44 -5.92 20.46
N ARG A 87 -8.03 -7.09 19.96
CA ARG A 87 -6.64 -7.42 19.69
C ARG A 87 -6.42 -7.30 18.19
N ALA A 88 -5.91 -6.15 17.75
CA ALA A 88 -5.18 -6.07 16.49
C ALA A 88 -4.25 -7.28 16.42
N ALA A 89 -4.34 -8.06 15.34
CA ALA A 89 -3.52 -9.25 15.16
C ALA A 89 -2.07 -8.91 15.50
N LYS A 90 -1.48 -9.67 16.43
CA LYS A 90 -0.12 -9.35 16.90
C LYS A 90 0.81 -9.43 15.69
N LYS A 91 1.80 -8.53 15.61
CA LYS A 91 2.88 -8.58 14.60
C LYS A 91 3.47 -10.00 14.41
N SER A 92 3.42 -10.85 15.45
CA SER A 92 3.92 -12.23 15.45
C SER A 92 3.09 -13.22 14.64
N ASP A 93 1.80 -12.96 14.44
CA ASP A 93 0.85 -13.93 13.87
C ASP A 93 0.62 -13.66 12.37
N LEU A 94 1.10 -12.51 11.88
CA LEU A 94 1.03 -12.07 10.49
C LEU A 94 2.42 -12.17 9.85
N ASN A 95 2.46 -12.55 8.58
CA ASN A 95 3.67 -12.45 7.77
C ASN A 95 3.93 -10.98 7.40
N ALA A 96 4.24 -10.14 8.38
CA ALA A 96 4.34 -8.69 8.19
C ALA A 96 5.45 -8.33 7.17
N ALA A 97 5.12 -7.46 6.23
CA ALA A 97 6.12 -6.89 5.33
C ALA A 97 7.21 -6.16 6.14
N PRO A 98 8.49 -6.30 5.78
CA PRO A 98 9.58 -5.68 6.53
C PRO A 98 9.48 -4.16 6.46
N GLU A 99 9.72 -3.47 7.58
CA GLU A 99 9.65 -1.99 7.64
C GLU A 99 10.58 -1.31 6.62
N SER A 100 11.70 -1.95 6.27
CA SER A 100 12.64 -1.48 5.25
C SER A 100 12.10 -1.48 3.81
N ALA A 101 11.02 -2.22 3.52
CA ALA A 101 10.38 -2.21 2.21
C ALA A 101 9.53 -0.94 1.97
N PHE A 102 9.13 -0.25 3.04
CA PHE A 102 8.33 0.96 2.97
C PHE A 102 9.24 2.16 2.78
N LYS A 103 8.99 2.96 1.74
CA LYS A 103 9.51 4.32 1.68
C LYS A 103 8.70 5.14 2.66
N LEU A 104 9.20 5.25 3.90
CA LEU A 104 8.61 6.12 4.89
C LEU A 104 8.54 7.53 4.30
N TYR A 105 7.33 8.06 4.13
CA TYR A 105 7.17 9.49 3.96
C TYR A 105 7.78 10.13 5.21
N GLN A 106 8.93 10.79 5.05
CA GLN A 106 9.38 11.76 6.03
C GLN A 106 8.34 12.87 6.02
N ILE A 107 7.37 12.78 6.93
CA ILE A 107 6.47 13.89 7.24
C ILE A 107 7.38 15.02 7.73
N GLY A 108 7.81 15.90 6.82
CA GLY A 108 8.63 17.07 7.14
C GLY A 108 9.82 17.41 6.24
N THR A 109 10.17 16.64 5.21
CA THR A 109 11.31 17.01 4.33
C THR A 109 10.98 16.82 2.87
N ASN A 110 10.58 17.94 2.24
CA ASN A 110 10.72 18.25 0.82
C ASN A 110 10.82 17.02 -0.09
N VAL A 111 9.69 16.38 -0.39
CA VAL A 111 9.57 15.67 -1.65
C VAL A 111 9.87 16.73 -2.70
N ASN A 112 10.88 16.48 -3.54
CA ASN A 112 11.37 17.41 -4.56
C ASN A 112 10.21 17.77 -5.51
N LEU A 113 9.45 18.80 -5.16
CA LEU A 113 8.39 19.42 -5.98
C LEU A 113 9.00 20.25 -7.13
N GLU A 114 10.31 20.14 -7.38
CA GLU A 114 11.02 20.98 -8.34
C GLU A 114 10.99 20.45 -9.78
N LYS A 115 10.32 19.34 -10.05
CA LYS A 115 9.93 19.03 -11.43
C LYS A 115 8.59 19.68 -11.71
N ASN A 116 8.63 20.93 -12.18
CA ASN A 116 7.55 21.50 -12.98
C ASN A 116 7.39 20.63 -14.23
N ILE A 117 6.59 19.58 -14.11
CA ILE A 117 6.15 18.77 -15.24
C ILE A 117 4.95 19.54 -15.83
N GLU A 118 5.21 20.35 -16.84
CA GLU A 118 4.15 20.97 -17.63
C GLU A 118 3.52 19.90 -18.52
N LEU A 119 2.24 19.60 -18.29
CA LEU A 119 1.49 18.68 -19.14
C LEU A 119 0.97 19.43 -20.35
N GLU A 120 1.27 18.93 -21.55
CA GLU A 120 0.82 19.52 -22.81
C GLU A 120 -0.32 18.71 -23.43
N VAL A 121 -1.21 19.39 -24.16
CA VAL A 121 -2.27 18.75 -24.93
C VAL A 121 -1.65 17.81 -25.98
N GLY A 122 -2.08 16.55 -25.99
CA GLY A 122 -1.57 15.53 -26.90
C GLY A 122 -0.58 14.55 -26.26
N MET A 123 -0.14 14.80 -25.02
CA MET A 123 0.59 13.79 -24.24
C MET A 123 -0.28 12.56 -24.00
N LYS A 124 0.33 11.36 -24.11
CA LYS A 124 -0.30 10.09 -23.78
C LYS A 124 0.18 9.65 -22.40
N LEU A 125 -0.76 9.28 -21.53
CA LEU A 125 -0.50 8.84 -20.16
C LEU A 125 -1.11 7.47 -19.96
N GLU A 126 -0.46 6.64 -19.16
CA GLU A 126 -1.07 5.43 -18.61
C GLU A 126 -1.70 5.81 -17.28
N VAL A 127 -3.01 5.62 -17.17
CA VAL A 127 -3.77 5.87 -15.94
C VAL A 127 -4.44 4.59 -15.49
N LEU A 128 -4.68 4.47 -14.18
CA LEU A 128 -5.55 3.43 -13.66
C LEU A 128 -7.00 3.76 -14.05
N ASP A 129 -7.75 2.72 -14.43
CA ASP A 129 -9.20 2.84 -14.58
C ASP A 129 -9.83 2.79 -13.17
N PRO A 130 -10.60 3.81 -12.74
CA PRO A 130 -11.13 3.92 -11.37
C PRO A 130 -12.16 2.85 -10.99
#